data_AF-A0A7C1CU33-F1
#
_entry.id   AF-A0A7C1CU33-F1
#
_cell.length_a   1.000
_cell.length_b   1.000
_cell.length_c   1.000
_cell.angle_alpha   90.00
_cell.angle_beta   90.00
_cell.angle_gamma   90.00
#
_symmetry.space_group_name_H-M   'P 1'
#
loop_
_entity.id
_entity.type
_entity.pdbx_description
1 polymer ?
#
loop_
_entity_poly.entity_id
_entity_poly.type
_entity_poly.pdbx_seq_one_letter_code
_entity_poly.pdbx_strand_id
1 'polypeptide(L)'
;TMIGAQDIVSDEADLVLTGGMENMSISPYMLDKARFGYRMGSGTIVDHMIRDGLTDVFNDYHMGVTAENLAEKYGISRAEQDEFALESQKRAKEAIAAGRFKDEIAPVVIKGRKGDIVFDTDEHPRDTSMEILGKLRPAFKKDGSVTAGNSSGINDGASATVLASEEAVEKYGLKPIAEIVSFAQAGVDPAYMGYGPVPAVEKALKKASMDIKAIDLIELNEAFASQSLSVLKGLTEIYGVSKEWLLERTNVNGGAIALGHPIGASGNRIIVTLLYEMEKRNLEFGLASLCIGGGMGTAVVVKRV
;
A
#
# COMPACT_ATOMS: atom_id res chain seq x y z
N THR A 1 10.70 -2.84 7.41
CA THR A 1 11.57 -3.73 6.62
C THR A 1 12.89 -3.10 6.24
N MET A 2 12.94 -2.07 5.38
CA MET A 2 14.21 -1.55 4.85
C MET A 2 15.22 -1.09 5.91
N ILE A 3 14.77 -0.38 6.96
CA ILE A 3 15.67 0.07 8.04
C ILE A 3 16.25 -1.15 8.77
N GLY A 4 15.41 -2.12 9.17
CA GLY A 4 15.91 -3.35 9.80
C GLY A 4 16.85 -4.15 8.90
N ALA A 5 16.66 -4.11 7.58
CA ALA A 5 17.61 -4.70 6.64
C ALA A 5 18.93 -3.92 6.59
N GLN A 6 18.90 -2.59 6.70
CA GLN A 6 20.12 -1.77 6.82
C GLN A 6 20.86 -2.08 8.12
N ASP A 7 20.17 -2.19 9.25
CA ASP A 7 20.77 -2.52 10.55
C ASP A 7 21.49 -3.88 10.50
N ILE A 8 20.89 -4.87 9.83
CA ILE A 8 21.53 -6.19 9.62
C ILE A 8 22.75 -6.08 8.70
N VAL A 9 22.61 -5.40 7.55
CA VAL A 9 23.71 -5.24 6.59
C VAL A 9 24.88 -4.44 7.17
N SER A 10 24.62 -3.53 8.12
CA SER A 10 25.63 -2.76 8.82
C SER A 10 26.19 -3.44 10.07
N ASP A 11 25.82 -4.70 10.34
CA ASP A 11 26.27 -5.47 11.51
C ASP A 11 25.86 -4.84 12.87
N GLU A 12 24.76 -4.09 12.89
CA GLU A 12 24.19 -3.48 14.09
C GLU A 12 23.11 -4.37 14.75
N ALA A 13 22.58 -5.34 14.00
CA ALA A 13 21.59 -6.30 14.50
C ALA A 13 21.63 -7.64 13.75
N ASP A 14 21.38 -8.73 14.46
CA ASP A 14 21.24 -10.08 13.87
C ASP A 14 19.78 -10.45 13.56
N LEU A 15 18.85 -9.92 14.36
CA LEU A 15 17.42 -10.21 14.30
C LEU A 15 16.65 -8.92 14.56
N VAL A 16 15.71 -8.59 13.66
CA VAL A 16 14.92 -7.35 13.75
C VAL A 16 13.45 -7.66 13.49
N LEU A 17 12.58 -7.31 14.43
CA LEU A 17 11.14 -7.23 14.18
C LEU A 17 10.84 -5.94 13.43
N THR A 18 10.30 -6.04 12.22
CA THR A 18 9.89 -4.88 11.43
C THR A 18 8.41 -4.96 11.09
N GLY A 19 7.78 -3.83 10.79
CA GLY A 19 6.36 -3.83 10.48
C GLY A 19 5.77 -2.44 10.47
N GLY A 20 4.47 -2.38 10.68
CA GLY A 20 3.70 -1.17 10.84
C GLY A 20 2.33 -1.48 11.39
N MET A 21 1.73 -0.50 12.06
CA MET A 21 0.38 -0.58 12.60
C MET A 21 -0.30 0.77 12.44
N GLU A 22 -1.60 0.74 12.23
CA GLU A 22 -2.43 1.93 12.19
C GLU A 22 -3.82 1.60 12.72
N ASN A 23 -4.40 2.53 13.49
CA ASN A 23 -5.82 2.53 13.78
C ASN A 23 -6.34 3.93 13.47
N MET A 24 -6.83 4.09 12.26
CA MET A 24 -7.35 5.36 11.77
C MET A 24 -8.70 5.68 12.41
N SER A 25 -9.51 4.67 12.73
CA SER A 25 -10.83 4.82 13.36
C SER A 25 -10.78 5.54 14.71
N ILE A 26 -9.69 5.42 15.47
CA ILE A 26 -9.51 6.08 16.77
C ILE A 26 -8.70 7.38 16.72
N SER A 27 -8.44 7.92 15.53
CA SER A 27 -7.70 9.19 15.40
C SER A 27 -8.40 10.33 16.14
N PRO A 28 -7.68 11.11 16.97
CA PRO A 28 -8.30 12.14 17.78
C PRO A 28 -8.62 13.39 16.97
N TYR A 29 -9.47 14.24 17.54
CA TYR A 29 -9.54 15.65 17.16
C TYR A 29 -8.60 16.49 18.03
N MET A 30 -8.08 17.59 17.47
CA MET A 30 -7.09 18.46 18.10
C MET A 30 -7.56 19.91 18.20
N LEU A 31 -7.04 20.62 19.20
CA LEU A 31 -7.27 22.03 19.44
C LEU A 31 -5.91 22.74 19.60
N ASP A 32 -5.40 23.30 18.50
CA ASP A 32 -4.01 23.81 18.44
C ASP A 32 -3.71 24.90 19.48
N LYS A 33 -4.70 25.71 19.85
CA LYS A 33 -4.52 26.84 20.79
C LYS A 33 -4.97 26.53 22.21
N ALA A 34 -5.49 25.33 22.48
CA ALA A 34 -6.03 25.00 23.81
C ALA A 34 -4.98 25.09 24.93
N ARG A 35 -3.70 24.84 24.62
CA ARG A 35 -2.61 24.89 25.60
C ARG A 35 -2.42 26.28 26.24
N PHE A 36 -2.54 27.35 25.46
CA PHE A 36 -2.30 28.73 25.92
C PHE A 36 -3.55 29.62 25.85
N GLY A 37 -4.67 29.07 25.38
CA GLY A 37 -5.96 29.74 25.30
C GLY A 37 -6.24 30.42 23.97
N TYR A 38 -7.51 30.40 23.56
CA TYR A 38 -7.99 31.07 22.34
C TYR A 38 -8.24 32.58 22.53
N ARG A 39 -8.16 33.08 23.77
CA ARG A 39 -8.54 34.43 24.20
C ARG A 39 -10.02 34.78 23.98
N MET A 40 -10.46 34.97 22.73
CA MET A 40 -11.85 35.31 22.37
C MET A 40 -12.08 35.06 20.86
N GLY A 41 -13.28 34.60 20.47
CA GLY A 41 -13.65 34.30 19.08
C GLY A 41 -13.70 32.80 18.76
N SER A 42 -14.06 32.47 17.51
CA SER A 42 -14.15 31.08 17.04
C SER A 42 -12.78 30.42 16.88
N GLY A 43 -12.75 29.09 16.95
CA GLY A 43 -11.58 28.26 16.67
C GLY A 43 -11.94 27.03 15.84
N THR A 44 -10.92 26.37 15.29
CA THR A 44 -11.06 25.15 14.53
C THR A 44 -10.74 23.94 15.41
N ILE A 45 -11.61 22.93 15.37
CA ILE A 45 -11.31 21.59 15.85
C ILE A 45 -10.73 20.83 14.64
N VAL A 46 -9.51 20.35 14.77
CA VAL A 46 -8.73 19.78 13.66
C VAL A 46 -8.81 18.26 13.71
N ASP A 47 -9.12 17.64 12.59
CA ASP A 47 -9.04 16.18 12.44
C ASP A 47 -7.57 15.74 12.28
N HIS A 48 -7.06 14.93 13.22
CA HIS A 48 -5.67 14.47 13.20
C HIS A 48 -5.34 13.61 12.00
N MET A 49 -6.22 12.68 11.65
CA MET A 49 -6.00 11.78 10.52
C MET A 49 -5.89 12.57 9.22
N ILE A 50 -6.78 13.54 9.02
CA ILE A 50 -6.76 14.34 7.80
C ILE A 50 -5.50 15.22 7.75
N ARG A 51 -5.17 15.92 8.84
CA ARG A 51 -4.03 16.85 8.85
C ARG A 51 -2.71 16.12 8.72
N ASP A 52 -2.49 15.10 9.53
CA ASP A 52 -1.15 14.51 9.70
C ASP A 52 -0.93 13.32 8.75
N GLY A 53 -1.99 12.69 8.23
CA GLY A 53 -1.91 11.53 7.34
C GLY A 53 -2.37 11.77 5.90
N LEU A 54 -3.32 12.67 5.66
CA LEU A 54 -4.03 12.74 4.35
C LEU A 54 -3.96 14.12 3.67
N THR A 55 -3.28 15.10 4.25
CA THR A 55 -3.13 16.44 3.68
C THR A 55 -1.67 16.68 3.28
N ASP A 56 -1.46 17.17 2.07
CA ASP A 56 -0.14 17.53 1.60
C ASP A 56 0.32 18.82 2.29
N VAL A 57 1.41 18.74 3.05
CA VAL A 57 1.92 19.87 3.83
C VAL A 57 2.46 21.02 2.97
N PHE A 58 2.79 20.75 1.70
CA PHE A 58 3.38 21.73 0.80
C PHE A 58 2.31 22.48 -0.01
N ASN A 59 1.27 21.79 -0.42
CA ASN A 59 0.22 22.31 -1.30
C ASN A 59 -1.12 22.56 -0.62
N ASP A 60 -1.28 22.15 0.66
CA ASP A 60 -2.46 22.37 1.50
C ASP A 60 -3.76 21.80 0.89
N TYR A 61 -3.68 20.58 0.36
CA TYR A 61 -4.84 19.84 -0.13
C TYR A 61 -4.77 18.35 0.20
N HIS A 62 -5.91 17.67 0.11
CA HIS A 62 -6.02 16.23 0.39
C HIS A 62 -5.21 15.40 -0.62
N MET A 63 -4.67 14.25 -0.20
CA MET A 63 -3.95 13.28 -1.06
C MET A 63 -4.74 12.91 -2.33
N GLY A 64 -6.07 12.85 -2.21
CA GLY A 64 -6.96 12.59 -3.36
C GLY A 64 -6.86 13.63 -4.48
N VAL A 65 -6.45 14.87 -4.19
CA VAL A 65 -6.15 15.88 -5.20
C VAL A 65 -4.87 15.55 -5.97
N THR A 66 -3.85 14.95 -5.34
CA THR A 66 -2.66 14.45 -6.06
C THR A 66 -3.04 13.35 -7.06
N ALA A 67 -4.01 12.52 -6.70
CA ALA A 67 -4.53 11.47 -7.56
C ALA A 67 -5.30 12.03 -8.77
N GLU A 68 -6.03 13.14 -8.60
CA GLU A 68 -6.62 13.89 -9.71
C GLU A 68 -5.54 14.51 -10.61
N ASN A 69 -4.48 15.09 -10.03
CA ASN A 69 -3.38 15.67 -10.81
C ASN A 69 -2.70 14.61 -11.70
N LEU A 70 -2.54 13.38 -11.20
CA LEU A 70 -2.04 12.25 -11.99
C LEU A 70 -3.03 11.82 -13.07
N ALA A 71 -4.33 11.75 -12.76
CA ALA A 71 -5.35 11.44 -13.75
C ALA A 71 -5.34 12.44 -14.91
N GLU A 72 -5.29 13.74 -14.60
CA GLU A 72 -5.19 14.83 -15.57
C GLU A 72 -3.88 14.74 -16.39
N LYS A 73 -2.73 14.60 -15.72
CA LYS A 73 -1.40 14.58 -16.37
C LYS A 73 -1.22 13.40 -17.33
N TYR A 74 -1.71 12.22 -16.95
CA TYR A 74 -1.51 10.99 -17.74
C TYR A 74 -2.70 10.63 -18.62
N GLY A 75 -3.79 11.41 -18.56
CA GLY A 75 -5.01 11.20 -19.35
C GLY A 75 -5.80 9.96 -18.92
N ILE A 76 -5.80 9.65 -17.62
CA ILE A 76 -6.46 8.44 -17.08
C ILE A 76 -7.94 8.75 -16.85
N SER A 77 -8.80 8.14 -17.64
CA SER A 77 -10.23 8.39 -17.59
C SER A 77 -10.89 7.83 -16.32
N ARG A 78 -12.06 8.36 -15.99
CA ARG A 78 -12.92 7.81 -14.92
C ARG A 78 -13.27 6.33 -15.15
N ALA A 79 -13.56 5.96 -16.40
CA ALA A 79 -13.92 4.58 -16.74
C ALA A 79 -12.77 3.61 -16.46
N GLU A 80 -11.54 3.96 -16.85
CA GLU A 80 -10.35 3.15 -16.55
C GLU A 80 -10.11 2.99 -15.05
N GLN A 81 -10.34 4.05 -14.27
CA GLN A 81 -10.21 4.00 -12.81
C GLN A 81 -11.24 3.05 -12.18
N ASP A 82 -12.49 3.12 -12.64
CA ASP A 82 -13.57 2.28 -12.15
C ASP A 82 -13.39 0.80 -12.59
N GLU A 83 -12.90 0.54 -13.80
CA GLU A 83 -12.57 -0.82 -14.27
C GLU A 83 -11.45 -1.43 -13.43
N PHE A 84 -10.39 -0.67 -13.15
CA PHE A 84 -9.30 -1.11 -12.28
C PHE A 84 -9.81 -1.42 -10.86
N ALA A 85 -10.67 -0.56 -10.31
CA ALA A 85 -11.27 -0.75 -8.99
C ALA A 85 -12.17 -1.99 -8.93
N LEU A 86 -12.97 -2.24 -9.97
CA LEU A 86 -13.83 -3.43 -10.07
C LEU A 86 -13.00 -4.71 -10.08
N GLU A 87 -11.90 -4.73 -10.85
CA GLU A 87 -11.02 -5.89 -10.90
C GLU A 87 -10.34 -6.15 -9.54
N SER A 88 -9.88 -5.10 -8.85
CA SER A 88 -9.33 -5.23 -7.48
C SER A 88 -10.37 -5.85 -6.51
N GLN A 89 -11.62 -5.38 -6.55
CA GLN A 89 -12.72 -5.91 -5.73
C GLN A 89 -13.04 -7.37 -6.06
N LYS A 90 -13.03 -7.74 -7.34
CA LYS A 90 -13.26 -9.11 -7.79
C LYS A 90 -12.16 -10.05 -7.28
N ARG A 91 -10.88 -9.69 -7.51
CA ARG A 91 -9.74 -10.50 -7.08
C ARG A 91 -9.70 -10.68 -5.56
N ALA A 92 -9.96 -9.64 -4.79
CA ALA A 92 -10.02 -9.72 -3.33
C ALA A 92 -11.08 -10.71 -2.84
N LYS A 93 -12.28 -10.69 -3.42
CA LYS A 93 -13.33 -11.64 -3.06
C LYS A 93 -13.00 -13.07 -3.43
N GLU A 94 -12.45 -13.27 -4.63
CA GLU A 94 -12.01 -14.59 -5.08
C GLU A 94 -10.91 -15.13 -4.17
N ALA A 95 -9.95 -14.28 -3.77
CA ALA A 95 -8.88 -14.65 -2.85
C ALA A 95 -9.40 -14.99 -1.44
N ILE A 96 -10.32 -14.19 -0.89
CA ILE A 96 -10.97 -14.47 0.41
C ILE A 96 -11.75 -15.78 0.35
N ALA A 97 -12.58 -15.97 -0.67
CA ALA A 97 -13.38 -17.18 -0.84
C ALA A 97 -12.53 -18.44 -1.03
N ALA A 98 -11.38 -18.31 -1.71
CA ALA A 98 -10.40 -19.38 -1.88
C ALA A 98 -9.48 -19.59 -0.66
N GLY A 99 -9.67 -18.82 0.42
CA GLY A 99 -8.87 -18.94 1.64
C GLY A 99 -7.42 -18.47 1.50
N ARG A 100 -7.11 -17.65 0.49
CA ARG A 100 -5.73 -17.25 0.18
C ARG A 100 -5.07 -16.43 1.28
N PHE A 101 -5.82 -15.72 2.11
CA PHE A 101 -5.26 -14.93 3.21
C PHE A 101 -5.16 -15.69 4.55
N LYS A 102 -5.62 -16.94 4.61
CA LYS A 102 -5.72 -17.67 5.89
C LYS A 102 -4.37 -17.90 6.58
N ASP A 103 -3.30 -18.08 5.80
CA ASP A 103 -1.97 -18.30 6.36
C ASP A 103 -1.29 -17.01 6.85
N GLU A 104 -1.68 -15.85 6.30
CA GLU A 104 -1.05 -14.57 6.62
C GLU A 104 -1.78 -13.76 7.71
N ILE A 105 -3.07 -14.05 7.94
CA ILE A 105 -3.89 -13.35 8.94
C ILE A 105 -3.78 -14.02 10.31
N ALA A 106 -3.25 -13.29 11.28
CA ALA A 106 -3.37 -13.63 12.69
C ALA A 106 -4.73 -13.09 13.25
N PRO A 107 -5.58 -13.94 13.85
CA PRO A 107 -6.89 -13.50 14.33
C PRO A 107 -6.79 -12.53 15.52
N VAL A 108 -7.59 -11.47 15.49
CA VAL A 108 -7.73 -10.51 16.59
C VAL A 108 -8.93 -10.89 17.45
N VAL A 109 -8.69 -11.19 18.73
CA VAL A 109 -9.73 -11.55 19.68
C VAL A 109 -10.15 -10.33 20.50
N ILE A 110 -11.34 -9.80 20.23
CA ILE A 110 -11.92 -8.66 20.93
C ILE A 110 -12.70 -9.19 22.15
N LYS A 111 -12.15 -8.95 23.34
CA LYS A 111 -12.77 -9.38 24.60
C LYS A 111 -14.03 -8.59 24.89
N GLY A 112 -15.18 -9.27 24.96
CA GLY A 112 -16.48 -8.66 25.20
C GLY A 112 -17.16 -9.18 26.46
N ARG A 113 -18.02 -8.36 27.08
CA ARG A 113 -18.79 -8.77 28.27
C ARG A 113 -19.76 -9.93 28.00
N LYS A 114 -20.21 -10.09 26.75
CA LYS A 114 -21.17 -11.12 26.31
C LYS A 114 -20.49 -12.30 25.58
N GLY A 115 -19.16 -12.36 25.59
CA GLY A 115 -18.36 -13.28 24.80
C GLY A 115 -17.34 -12.54 23.94
N ASP A 116 -16.35 -13.30 23.46
CA ASP A 116 -15.29 -12.79 22.61
C ASP A 116 -15.74 -12.77 21.15
N ILE A 117 -15.32 -11.73 20.42
CA ILE A 117 -15.48 -11.64 18.96
C ILE A 117 -14.11 -11.93 18.35
N VAL A 118 -14.05 -12.85 17.39
CA VAL A 118 -12.83 -13.15 16.63
C VAL A 118 -12.92 -12.45 15.28
N PHE A 119 -11.95 -11.60 14.98
CA PHE A 119 -11.81 -10.90 13.71
C PHE A 119 -10.62 -11.49 12.95
N ASP A 120 -10.89 -12.21 11.86
CA ASP A 120 -9.89 -13.00 11.11
C ASP A 120 -10.07 -12.89 9.57
N THR A 121 -10.85 -11.92 9.12
CA THR A 121 -11.25 -11.77 7.72
C THR A 121 -11.33 -10.28 7.38
N ASP A 122 -10.73 -9.87 6.26
CA ASP A 122 -10.79 -8.50 5.77
C ASP A 122 -12.24 -8.09 5.47
N GLU A 123 -12.69 -6.97 6.05
CA GLU A 123 -14.09 -6.52 5.98
C GLU A 123 -14.36 -5.44 4.92
N HIS A 124 -13.32 -4.85 4.34
CA HIS A 124 -13.45 -3.75 3.39
C HIS A 124 -13.95 -4.13 1.98
N PRO A 125 -13.68 -5.34 1.44
CA PRO A 125 -14.20 -5.74 0.12
C PRO A 125 -15.73 -5.65 0.04
N ARG A 126 -16.25 -5.19 -1.10
CA ARG A 126 -17.67 -4.85 -1.29
C ARG A 126 -18.24 -5.32 -2.63
N ASP A 127 -19.52 -5.62 -2.65
CA ASP A 127 -20.29 -5.85 -3.89
C ASP A 127 -20.39 -4.56 -4.70
N THR A 128 -19.90 -4.62 -5.93
CA THR A 128 -19.86 -3.47 -6.84
C THR A 128 -19.95 -3.93 -8.29
N SER A 129 -20.19 -2.99 -9.19
CA SER A 129 -20.28 -3.16 -10.64
C SER A 129 -19.92 -1.84 -11.32
N MET A 130 -19.65 -1.86 -12.63
CA MET A 130 -19.44 -0.62 -13.38
C MET A 130 -20.63 0.34 -13.29
N GLU A 131 -21.86 -0.18 -13.17
CA GLU A 131 -23.05 0.66 -12.98
C GLU A 131 -23.05 1.34 -11.60
N ILE A 132 -22.68 0.62 -10.55
CA ILE A 132 -22.60 1.18 -9.19
C ILE A 132 -21.46 2.21 -9.14
N LEU A 133 -20.28 1.84 -9.63
CA LEU A 133 -19.10 2.72 -9.66
C LEU A 133 -19.36 3.99 -10.46
N GLY A 134 -19.97 3.88 -11.65
CA GLY A 134 -20.27 5.03 -12.51
C GLY A 134 -21.26 6.03 -11.91
N LYS A 135 -22.07 5.64 -10.91
CA LYS A 135 -23.00 6.53 -10.19
C LYS A 135 -22.35 7.31 -9.04
N LEU A 136 -21.12 6.94 -8.64
CA LEU A 136 -20.46 7.59 -7.51
C LEU A 136 -19.99 9.00 -7.87
N ARG A 137 -20.25 9.93 -6.95
CA ARG A 137 -19.82 11.33 -7.07
C ARG A 137 -18.32 11.45 -6.84
N PRO A 138 -17.66 12.41 -7.51
CA PRO A 138 -16.27 12.78 -7.22
C PRO A 138 -16.07 13.11 -5.74
N ALA A 139 -14.97 12.64 -5.16
CA ALA A 139 -14.69 12.78 -3.72
C ALA A 139 -13.88 14.04 -3.37
N PHE A 140 -13.03 14.51 -4.29
CA PHE A 140 -12.00 15.53 -3.97
C PHE A 140 -12.08 16.81 -4.80
N LYS A 141 -12.59 16.76 -6.03
CA LYS A 141 -12.84 17.93 -6.91
C LYS A 141 -14.25 17.83 -7.50
N LYS A 142 -14.93 18.97 -7.70
CA LYS A 142 -16.35 19.02 -8.16
C LYS A 142 -16.63 18.22 -9.44
N ASP A 143 -15.70 18.27 -10.39
CA ASP A 143 -15.75 17.55 -11.67
C ASP A 143 -14.59 16.55 -11.78
N GLY A 144 -14.16 16.01 -10.63
CA GLY A 144 -13.06 15.08 -10.52
C GLY A 144 -13.38 13.67 -11.03
N SER A 145 -12.34 12.86 -11.19
CA SER A 145 -12.41 11.47 -11.62
C SER A 145 -12.31 10.48 -10.45
N VAL A 146 -11.75 10.92 -9.32
CA VAL A 146 -11.52 10.07 -8.15
C VAL A 146 -12.76 10.04 -7.27
N THR A 147 -13.18 8.85 -6.87
CA THR A 147 -14.37 8.59 -6.05
C THR A 147 -14.05 7.64 -4.91
N ALA A 148 -14.99 7.50 -3.96
CA ALA A 148 -14.91 6.46 -2.95
C ALA A 148 -14.93 5.03 -3.52
N GLY A 149 -15.30 4.86 -4.80
CA GLY A 149 -15.34 3.58 -5.52
C GLY A 149 -13.97 3.12 -6.03
N ASN A 150 -13.16 4.08 -6.47
CA ASN A 150 -11.87 3.87 -7.11
C ASN A 150 -10.69 4.42 -6.28
N SER A 151 -10.91 4.59 -4.98
CA SER A 151 -9.91 4.90 -3.96
C SER A 151 -9.99 3.90 -2.83
N SER A 152 -8.87 3.71 -2.13
CA SER A 152 -8.82 2.95 -0.89
C SER A 152 -9.55 3.66 0.24
N GLY A 153 -9.95 2.88 1.25
CA GLY A 153 -10.65 3.37 2.43
C GLY A 153 -9.72 3.92 3.52
N ILE A 154 -10.38 4.34 4.60
CA ILE A 154 -9.77 4.55 5.92
C ILE A 154 -9.88 3.21 6.65
N ASN A 155 -8.77 2.65 7.10
CA ASN A 155 -8.73 1.28 7.60
C ASN A 155 -7.80 1.14 8.80
N ASP A 156 -8.04 0.09 9.58
CA ASP A 156 -7.25 -0.28 10.74
C ASP A 156 -6.53 -1.60 10.45
N GLY A 157 -5.30 -1.74 10.93
CA GLY A 157 -4.55 -2.97 10.74
C GLY A 157 -3.12 -2.89 11.25
N ALA A 158 -2.51 -4.05 11.43
CA ALA A 158 -1.09 -4.18 11.75
C ALA A 158 -0.49 -5.34 10.95
N SER A 159 0.77 -5.20 10.59
CA SER A 159 1.51 -6.22 9.86
C SER A 159 2.97 -6.19 10.29
N ALA A 160 3.57 -7.36 10.50
CA ALA A 160 4.95 -7.48 10.95
C ALA A 160 5.67 -8.64 10.24
N THR A 161 6.99 -8.51 10.16
CA THR A 161 7.95 -9.50 9.65
C THR A 161 9.14 -9.56 10.58
N VAL A 162 9.77 -10.74 10.71
CA VAL A 162 11.05 -10.90 11.40
C VAL A 162 12.13 -11.03 10.33
N LEU A 163 13.13 -10.16 10.40
CA LEU A 163 14.34 -10.22 9.58
C LEU A 163 15.46 -10.87 10.38
N ALA A 164 16.31 -11.61 9.70
CA ALA A 164 17.45 -12.31 10.28
C ALA A 164 18.66 -12.20 9.34
N SER A 165 19.86 -12.04 9.91
CA SER A 165 21.13 -12.27 9.19
C SER A 165 21.27 -13.74 8.82
N GLU A 166 22.07 -14.07 7.81
CA GLU A 166 22.39 -15.48 7.47
C GLU A 166 22.99 -16.21 8.67
N GLU A 167 23.89 -15.55 9.41
CA GLU A 167 24.47 -16.08 10.63
C GLU A 167 23.42 -16.38 11.71
N ALA A 168 22.42 -15.51 11.88
CA ALA A 168 21.32 -15.74 12.80
C ALA A 168 20.42 -16.89 12.35
N VAL A 169 20.18 -17.03 11.04
CA VAL A 169 19.42 -18.15 10.47
C VAL A 169 20.09 -19.47 10.83
N GLU A 170 21.40 -19.59 10.62
CA GLU A 170 22.17 -20.79 10.97
C GLU A 170 22.20 -21.03 12.48
N LYS A 171 22.54 -20.00 13.26
CA LYS A 171 22.69 -20.07 14.72
C LYS A 171 21.42 -20.51 15.44
N TYR A 172 20.26 -20.03 14.99
CA TYR A 172 18.97 -20.33 15.62
C TYR A 172 18.16 -21.41 14.88
N GLY A 173 18.68 -21.96 13.78
CA GLY A 173 17.99 -22.98 12.98
C GLY A 173 16.67 -22.46 12.37
N LEU A 174 16.65 -21.19 11.94
CA LEU A 174 15.47 -20.56 11.36
C LEU A 174 15.24 -21.06 9.93
N LYS A 175 13.98 -20.97 9.47
CA LYS A 175 13.60 -21.29 8.09
C LYS A 175 13.09 -20.01 7.42
N PRO A 176 13.95 -19.28 6.69
CA PRO A 176 13.53 -18.06 6.00
C PRO A 176 12.52 -18.40 4.90
N ILE A 177 11.56 -17.50 4.68
CA ILE A 177 10.58 -17.61 3.58
C ILE A 177 11.05 -16.89 2.31
N ALA A 178 11.92 -15.88 2.48
CA ALA A 178 12.51 -15.12 1.39
C ALA A 178 13.77 -14.38 1.85
N GLU A 179 14.58 -14.00 0.87
CA GLU A 179 15.72 -13.10 0.97
C GLU A 179 15.32 -11.70 0.46
N ILE A 180 15.81 -10.64 1.10
CA ILE A 180 15.70 -9.28 0.56
C ILE A 180 16.88 -9.04 -0.39
N VAL A 181 16.62 -9.05 -1.69
CA VAL A 181 17.65 -8.86 -2.74
C VAL A 181 18.07 -7.40 -2.82
N SER A 182 17.10 -6.48 -2.79
CA SER A 182 17.39 -5.05 -2.82
C SER A 182 16.22 -4.23 -2.31
N PHE A 183 16.48 -2.97 -1.98
CA PHE A 183 15.45 -1.99 -1.65
C PHE A 183 15.90 -0.57 -2.00
N ALA A 184 14.92 0.30 -2.23
CA ALA A 184 15.16 1.68 -2.56
C ALA A 184 14.02 2.62 -2.13
N GLN A 185 14.40 3.88 -2.03
CA GLN A 185 13.50 5.03 -1.89
C GLN A 185 13.87 6.08 -2.94
N ALA A 186 12.86 6.78 -3.41
CA ALA A 186 12.98 7.90 -4.34
C ALA A 186 11.98 9.00 -4.01
N GLY A 187 12.37 10.25 -4.30
CA GLY A 187 11.51 11.43 -4.18
C GLY A 187 10.94 11.85 -5.53
N VAL A 188 9.74 12.44 -5.50
CA VAL A 188 9.05 13.07 -6.62
C VAL A 188 8.41 14.37 -6.13
N ASP A 189 7.86 15.17 -7.05
CA ASP A 189 7.06 16.33 -6.69
C ASP A 189 5.85 15.90 -5.80
N PRO A 190 5.64 16.52 -4.62
CA PRO A 190 4.50 16.22 -3.75
C PRO A 190 3.14 16.30 -4.44
N ALA A 191 3.00 17.18 -5.45
CA ALA A 191 1.76 17.30 -6.22
C ALA A 191 1.43 16.06 -7.07
N TYR A 192 2.42 15.19 -7.29
CA TYR A 192 2.35 13.94 -8.04
C TYR A 192 2.87 12.76 -7.20
N MET A 193 2.74 12.82 -5.87
CA MET A 193 3.31 11.84 -4.93
C MET A 193 3.00 10.37 -5.29
N GLY A 194 1.82 10.13 -5.86
CA GLY A 194 1.36 8.81 -6.29
C GLY A 194 2.26 8.14 -7.34
N TYR A 195 3.11 8.92 -8.03
CA TYR A 195 4.08 8.43 -9.02
C TYR A 195 5.41 7.94 -8.41
N GLY A 196 5.64 8.20 -7.11
CA GLY A 196 6.85 7.80 -6.39
C GLY A 196 7.32 6.34 -6.57
N PRO A 197 6.42 5.35 -6.71
CA PRO A 197 6.79 3.97 -7.00
C PRO A 197 7.69 3.79 -8.22
N VAL A 198 7.50 4.57 -9.29
CA VAL A 198 8.24 4.40 -10.55
C VAL A 198 9.75 4.54 -10.36
N PRO A 199 10.28 5.68 -9.88
CA PRO A 199 11.72 5.80 -9.64
C PRO A 199 12.22 4.91 -8.48
N ALA A 200 11.36 4.54 -7.53
CA ALA A 200 11.75 3.63 -6.45
C ALA A 200 11.99 2.21 -6.97
N VAL A 201 11.09 1.70 -7.81
CA VAL A 201 11.20 0.40 -8.50
C VAL A 201 12.43 0.39 -9.40
N GLU A 202 12.61 1.43 -10.21
CA GLU A 202 13.78 1.55 -11.09
C GLU A 202 15.10 1.44 -10.30
N LYS A 203 15.19 2.17 -9.19
CA LYS A 203 16.37 2.16 -8.33
C LYS A 203 16.58 0.83 -7.61
N ALA A 204 15.51 0.16 -7.16
CA ALA A 204 15.61 -1.16 -6.53
C ALA A 204 16.07 -2.23 -7.53
N LEU A 205 15.45 -2.29 -8.71
CA LEU A 205 15.83 -3.24 -9.77
C LEU A 205 17.27 -3.00 -10.26
N LYS A 206 17.68 -1.73 -10.40
CA LYS A 206 19.08 -1.39 -10.72
C LYS A 206 20.06 -1.86 -9.65
N LYS A 207 19.73 -1.70 -8.36
CA LYS A 207 20.57 -2.23 -7.25
C LYS A 207 20.67 -3.75 -7.26
N ALA A 208 19.57 -4.43 -7.62
CA ALA A 208 19.54 -5.88 -7.77
C ALA A 208 20.23 -6.36 -9.07
N SER A 209 20.59 -5.46 -9.98
CA SER A 209 21.03 -5.79 -11.35
C SER A 209 20.02 -6.65 -12.11
N MET A 210 18.73 -6.37 -11.93
CA MET A 210 17.61 -7.13 -12.52
C MET A 210 16.80 -6.31 -13.52
N ASP A 211 16.24 -6.98 -14.52
CA ASP A 211 15.19 -6.46 -15.39
C ASP A 211 13.81 -6.76 -14.77
N ILE A 212 12.81 -5.90 -14.98
CA ILE A 212 11.45 -6.14 -14.45
C ILE A 212 10.85 -7.46 -14.94
N LYS A 213 11.26 -7.94 -16.13
CA LYS A 213 10.78 -9.20 -16.70
C LYS A 213 11.18 -10.44 -15.89
N ALA A 214 12.15 -10.31 -14.99
CA ALA A 214 12.52 -11.35 -14.05
C ALA A 214 11.62 -11.39 -12.80
N ILE A 215 10.73 -10.41 -12.62
CA ILE A 215 9.80 -10.36 -11.49
C ILE A 215 8.54 -11.15 -11.83
N ASP A 216 8.24 -12.16 -11.02
CA ASP A 216 7.10 -13.05 -11.21
C ASP A 216 5.81 -12.48 -10.62
N LEU A 217 5.92 -11.75 -9.50
CA LEU A 217 4.78 -11.20 -8.77
C LEU A 217 5.06 -9.78 -8.26
N ILE A 218 4.08 -8.90 -8.40
CA ILE A 218 4.15 -7.52 -8.00
C ILE A 218 3.02 -7.22 -7.02
N GLU A 219 3.35 -6.63 -5.88
CA GLU A 219 2.39 -5.97 -5.02
C GLU A 219 2.62 -4.45 -5.09
N LEU A 220 1.68 -3.74 -5.70
CA LEU A 220 1.71 -2.30 -5.86
C LEU A 220 0.52 -1.69 -5.12
N ASN A 221 0.77 -0.93 -4.05
CA ASN A 221 -0.31 -0.39 -3.22
C ASN A 221 -1.28 0.51 -4.01
N GLU A 222 -2.57 0.26 -3.86
CA GLU A 222 -3.65 0.94 -4.58
C GLU A 222 -4.29 2.05 -3.74
N ALA A 223 -3.54 3.10 -3.40
CA ALA A 223 -4.12 4.23 -2.65
C ALA A 223 -5.33 4.83 -3.39
N PHE A 224 -5.21 4.96 -4.71
CA PHE A 224 -6.20 5.36 -5.70
C PHE A 224 -6.01 4.54 -6.99
N ALA A 225 -7.02 4.47 -7.85
CA ALA A 225 -6.86 3.80 -9.14
C ALA A 225 -5.97 4.62 -10.08
N SER A 226 -6.10 5.96 -10.07
CA SER A 226 -5.33 6.83 -10.95
C SER A 226 -3.82 6.79 -10.68
N GLN A 227 -3.36 6.72 -9.42
CA GLN A 227 -1.91 6.56 -9.21
C GLN A 227 -1.43 5.18 -9.65
N SER A 228 -2.16 4.09 -9.34
CA SER A 228 -1.77 2.75 -9.74
C SER A 228 -1.60 2.67 -11.25
N LEU A 229 -2.58 3.17 -12.00
CA LEU A 229 -2.55 3.23 -13.45
C LEU A 229 -1.41 4.13 -13.97
N SER A 230 -1.12 5.25 -13.32
CA SER A 230 0.02 6.11 -13.69
C SER A 230 1.38 5.42 -13.48
N VAL A 231 1.52 4.63 -12.41
CA VAL A 231 2.73 3.85 -12.13
C VAL A 231 2.88 2.73 -13.15
N LEU A 232 1.81 1.98 -13.44
CA LEU A 232 1.82 0.94 -14.47
C LEU A 232 2.25 1.51 -15.83
N LYS A 233 1.72 2.68 -16.22
CA LYS A 233 2.13 3.38 -17.43
C LYS A 233 3.62 3.73 -17.42
N GLY A 234 4.13 4.31 -16.33
CA GLY A 234 5.54 4.64 -16.19
C GLY A 234 6.47 3.41 -16.28
N LEU A 235 6.10 2.30 -15.64
CA LEU A 235 6.88 1.06 -15.71
C LEU A 235 6.84 0.42 -17.11
N THR A 236 5.68 0.45 -17.77
CA THR A 236 5.55 0.03 -19.18
C THR A 236 6.49 0.83 -20.08
N GLU A 237 6.56 2.14 -19.91
CA GLU A 237 7.43 3.03 -20.71
C GLU A 237 8.92 2.77 -20.45
N ILE A 238 9.34 2.61 -19.19
CA ILE A 238 10.75 2.40 -18.82
C ILE A 238 11.27 1.04 -19.28
N TYR A 239 10.46 -0.02 -19.13
CA TYR A 239 10.92 -1.40 -19.35
C TYR A 239 10.44 -2.03 -20.66
N GLY A 240 9.61 -1.33 -21.43
CA GLY A 240 9.08 -1.83 -22.69
C GLY A 240 8.24 -3.10 -22.52
N VAL A 241 7.48 -3.20 -21.42
CA VAL A 241 6.53 -4.29 -21.14
C VAL A 241 5.10 -3.79 -21.33
N SER A 242 4.17 -4.64 -21.77
CA SER A 242 2.78 -4.20 -21.95
C SER A 242 2.08 -3.95 -20.61
N LYS A 243 1.02 -3.14 -20.63
CA LYS A 243 0.16 -2.90 -19.46
C LYS A 243 -0.45 -4.22 -18.97
N GLU A 244 -0.85 -5.08 -19.90
CA GLU A 244 -1.44 -6.39 -19.62
C GLU A 244 -0.44 -7.31 -18.91
N TRP A 245 0.83 -7.30 -19.35
CA TRP A 245 1.89 -8.07 -18.71
C TRP A 245 2.06 -7.71 -17.24
N LEU A 246 1.99 -6.40 -16.91
CA LEU A 246 2.03 -5.93 -15.53
C LEU A 246 0.76 -6.30 -14.76
N LEU A 247 -0.43 -6.12 -15.35
CA LEU A 247 -1.72 -6.39 -14.69
C LEU A 247 -1.93 -7.87 -14.33
N GLU A 248 -1.38 -8.79 -15.12
CA GLU A 248 -1.40 -10.23 -14.83
C GLU A 248 -0.57 -10.61 -13.59
N ARG A 249 0.43 -9.77 -13.25
CA ARG A 249 1.39 -10.01 -12.16
C ARG A 249 1.18 -9.11 -10.96
N THR A 250 0.39 -8.04 -11.10
CA THR A 250 0.20 -7.04 -10.05
C THR A 250 -1.06 -7.32 -9.25
N ASN A 251 -0.96 -7.39 -7.92
CA ASN A 251 -2.09 -7.51 -6.98
C ASN A 251 -3.06 -8.64 -7.38
N VAL A 252 -2.53 -9.84 -7.56
CA VAL A 252 -3.31 -11.00 -8.05
C VAL A 252 -4.41 -11.45 -7.08
N ASN A 253 -4.31 -11.04 -5.81
CA ASN A 253 -5.31 -11.28 -4.77
C ASN A 253 -6.15 -10.03 -4.46
N GLY A 254 -6.11 -9.00 -5.32
CA GLY A 254 -6.72 -7.70 -5.05
C GLY A 254 -5.79 -6.79 -4.24
N GLY A 255 -6.04 -5.49 -4.29
CA GLY A 255 -5.21 -4.49 -3.63
C GLY A 255 -6.01 -3.58 -2.69
N ALA A 256 -5.41 -2.45 -2.32
CA ALA A 256 -5.93 -1.57 -1.27
C ALA A 256 -7.28 -0.90 -1.59
N ILE A 257 -7.70 -0.82 -2.86
CA ILE A 257 -9.07 -0.37 -3.19
C ILE A 257 -10.12 -1.34 -2.63
N ALA A 258 -9.78 -2.62 -2.54
CA ALA A 258 -10.65 -3.66 -1.99
C ALA A 258 -10.31 -4.00 -0.54
N LEU A 259 -9.02 -4.17 -0.23
CA LEU A 259 -8.53 -4.64 1.07
C LEU A 259 -8.33 -3.51 2.09
N GLY A 260 -8.31 -2.25 1.63
CA GLY A 260 -8.10 -1.08 2.47
C GLY A 260 -6.63 -0.64 2.62
N HIS A 261 -6.45 0.54 3.20
CA HIS A 261 -5.17 1.23 3.33
C HIS A 261 -4.92 1.78 4.76
N PRO A 262 -4.60 0.91 5.73
CA PRO A 262 -4.10 1.36 7.04
C PRO A 262 -2.70 1.96 6.85
N ILE A 263 -2.58 3.29 6.83
CA ILE A 263 -1.41 4.02 6.29
C ILE A 263 -0.08 3.49 6.86
N GLY A 264 0.07 3.48 8.20
CA GLY A 264 1.27 3.01 8.87
C GLY A 264 1.58 1.52 8.68
N ALA A 265 0.60 0.68 8.35
CA ALA A 265 0.78 -0.77 8.18
C ALA A 265 0.92 -1.22 6.72
N SER A 266 0.41 -0.43 5.77
CA SER A 266 0.19 -0.87 4.39
C SER A 266 1.46 -1.31 3.67
N GLY A 267 2.58 -0.64 3.94
CA GLY A 267 3.88 -1.02 3.34
C GLY A 267 4.34 -2.42 3.75
N ASN A 268 4.15 -2.82 5.02
CA ASN A 268 4.47 -4.19 5.43
C ASN A 268 3.36 -5.18 5.03
N ARG A 269 2.09 -4.74 5.01
CA ARG A 269 0.96 -5.58 4.59
C ARG A 269 1.16 -6.10 3.17
N ILE A 270 1.52 -5.24 2.21
CA ILE A 270 1.77 -5.67 0.83
C ILE A 270 2.98 -6.61 0.71
N ILE A 271 4.01 -6.46 1.56
CA ILE A 271 5.15 -7.38 1.60
C ILE A 271 4.69 -8.76 2.10
N VAL A 272 3.90 -8.80 3.18
CA VAL A 272 3.37 -10.07 3.70
C VAL A 272 2.52 -10.78 2.66
N THR A 273 1.56 -10.10 2.04
CA THR A 273 0.74 -10.67 0.96
C THR A 273 1.60 -11.18 -0.21
N LEU A 274 2.62 -10.43 -0.62
CA LEU A 274 3.57 -10.84 -1.65
C LEU A 274 4.26 -12.17 -1.29
N LEU A 275 4.84 -12.25 -0.10
CA LEU A 275 5.62 -13.40 0.35
C LEU A 275 4.78 -14.68 0.41
N TYR A 276 3.58 -14.60 1.00
CA TYR A 276 2.68 -15.75 1.10
C TYR A 276 2.15 -16.19 -0.26
N GLU A 277 1.90 -15.26 -1.18
CA GLU A 277 1.43 -15.61 -2.52
C GLU A 277 2.55 -16.18 -3.41
N MET A 278 3.78 -15.68 -3.28
CA MET A 278 4.95 -16.25 -3.93
C MET A 278 5.17 -17.71 -3.50
N GLU A 279 5.06 -18.00 -2.20
CA GLU A 279 5.16 -19.36 -1.66
C GLU A 279 4.07 -20.27 -2.24
N LYS A 280 2.80 -19.83 -2.19
CA LYS A 280 1.66 -20.61 -2.72
C LYS A 280 1.77 -20.91 -4.21
N ARG A 281 2.39 -20.01 -4.98
CA ARG A 281 2.58 -20.16 -6.44
C ARG A 281 3.94 -20.73 -6.81
N ASN A 282 4.82 -20.99 -5.85
CA ASN A 282 6.21 -21.39 -6.07
C ASN A 282 6.95 -20.46 -7.06
N LEU A 283 6.83 -19.14 -6.83
CA LEU A 283 7.49 -18.10 -7.64
C LEU A 283 8.85 -17.74 -7.05
N GLU A 284 9.78 -17.28 -7.88
CA GLU A 284 11.15 -17.01 -7.47
C GLU A 284 11.33 -15.57 -7.02
N PHE A 285 10.92 -14.59 -7.83
CA PHE A 285 11.17 -13.17 -7.56
C PHE A 285 9.89 -12.36 -7.40
N GLY A 286 9.87 -11.50 -6.39
CA GLY A 286 8.77 -10.61 -6.10
C GLY A 286 9.21 -9.16 -5.93
N LEU A 287 8.27 -8.25 -6.18
CA LEU A 287 8.46 -6.82 -5.98
C LEU A 287 7.28 -6.21 -5.21
N ALA A 288 7.56 -5.52 -4.12
CA ALA A 288 6.56 -4.73 -3.39
C ALA A 288 6.89 -3.24 -3.53
N SER A 289 5.90 -2.40 -3.80
CA SER A 289 6.09 -0.95 -3.94
C SER A 289 4.86 -0.13 -3.53
N LEU A 290 5.10 1.06 -2.99
CA LEU A 290 4.03 2.01 -2.65
C LEU A 290 4.49 3.48 -2.77
N CYS A 291 3.51 4.36 -3.03
CA CYS A 291 3.66 5.80 -2.92
C CYS A 291 3.58 6.26 -1.46
N ILE A 292 4.06 7.46 -1.19
CA ILE A 292 4.11 8.07 0.14
C ILE A 292 3.76 9.55 0.01
N GLY A 293 2.85 10.04 0.86
CA GLY A 293 2.48 11.45 0.95
C GLY A 293 3.70 12.35 1.16
N GLY A 294 3.65 13.57 0.63
CA GLY A 294 4.80 14.47 0.60
C GLY A 294 5.83 14.18 -0.50
N GLY A 295 5.54 13.27 -1.43
CA GLY A 295 6.32 13.10 -2.66
C GLY A 295 7.43 12.06 -2.57
N MET A 296 7.14 10.86 -2.08
CA MET A 296 8.12 9.77 -2.07
C MET A 296 7.52 8.45 -2.57
N GLY A 297 8.39 7.49 -2.87
CA GLY A 297 8.02 6.10 -3.06
C GLY A 297 9.11 5.16 -2.57
N THR A 298 8.72 3.92 -2.31
CA THR A 298 9.65 2.87 -1.88
C THR A 298 9.37 1.57 -2.60
N ALA A 299 10.41 0.77 -2.81
CA ALA A 299 10.32 -0.56 -3.39
C ALA A 299 11.27 -1.53 -2.69
N VAL A 300 10.85 -2.79 -2.59
CA VAL A 300 11.65 -3.93 -2.12
C VAL A 300 11.56 -5.05 -3.15
N VAL A 301 12.70 -5.63 -3.50
CA VAL A 301 12.80 -6.85 -4.31
C VAL A 301 13.15 -8.00 -3.39
N VAL A 302 12.40 -9.09 -3.47
CA VAL A 302 12.60 -10.30 -2.67
C VAL A 302 12.77 -11.52 -3.56
N LYS A 303 13.48 -12.52 -3.03
CA LYS A 303 13.65 -13.83 -3.65
C LYS A 303 13.17 -14.91 -2.69
N ARG A 304 12.31 -15.82 -3.14
CA ARG A 304 11.86 -16.96 -2.33
C ARG A 304 13.01 -17.93 -2.08
N VAL A 305 13.07 -18.49 -0.87
CA VAL A 305 14.08 -19.50 -0.46
C VAL A 305 13.57 -20.93 -0.69
#